data_AF-A0A3G7U2Q4-F1
#
_entry.id   AF-A0A3G7U2Q4-F1
#
_cell.length_a   1.000
_cell.length_b   1.000
_cell.length_c   1.000
_cell.angle_alpha   90.00
_cell.angle_beta   90.00
_cell.angle_gamma   90.00
#
_symmetry.space_group_name_H-M   'P 1'
#
loop_
_entity.id
_entity.type
_entity.pdbx_description
1 polymer ?
#
loop_
_entity_poly.entity_id
_entity_poly.type
_entity_poly.pdbx_seq_one_letter_code
_entity_poly.pdbx_strand_id
1 'polypeptide(L)'
;MTDNTELKRAASEAKNWGGEVGEGRWYTAECFKRPYFSIPDAEFIAACDPVAILALIAENERIAGDEEEASAVVERLAELLAGVSLAVRGPYLPLQRHSYHDLPERCTSLVSERDQIKGENQRQAAQFKKWQASHHANYCQVAEERDQLRAEVAGLRTGYEAYERVNAEIKAEMEVFRGLLREMRAIGNHAPAELTLRIDSAMGKGEKS
;
A
#
# COMPACT_ATOMS: atom_id res chain seq x y z
N MET A 1 48.45 5.92 9.20
CA MET A 1 49.84 6.42 9.27
C MET A 1 50.36 6.19 10.67
N THR A 2 51.48 5.47 10.78
CA THR A 2 52.14 5.21 12.06
C THR A 2 52.95 6.45 12.43
N ASP A 3 52.72 7.00 13.61
CA ASP A 3 53.48 8.13 14.12
C ASP A 3 54.91 7.68 14.47
N ASN A 4 55.88 8.05 13.63
CA ASN A 4 57.29 7.73 13.82
C ASN A 4 58.05 8.82 14.59
N THR A 5 57.37 9.81 15.18
CA THR A 5 58.01 10.97 15.83
C THR A 5 58.99 10.56 16.93
N GLU A 6 58.58 9.67 17.83
CA GLU A 6 59.45 9.19 18.92
C GLU A 6 60.61 8.33 18.41
N LEU A 7 60.37 7.51 17.39
CA LEU A 7 61.42 6.68 16.78
C LEU A 7 62.46 7.54 16.04
N LYS A 8 62.00 8.57 15.33
CA LYS A 8 62.83 9.55 14.63
C LYS A 8 63.67 10.35 15.64
N ARG A 9 63.07 10.76 16.75
CA ARG A 9 63.76 11.45 17.86
C ARG A 9 64.84 10.56 18.47
N ALA A 10 64.50 9.33 18.85
CA ALA A 10 65.43 8.37 19.45
C ALA A 10 66.59 8.01 18.51
N ALA A 11 66.32 7.77 17.22
CA ALA A 11 67.36 7.50 16.23
C ALA A 11 68.26 8.71 15.98
N SER A 12 67.70 9.93 15.97
CA SER A 12 68.49 11.17 15.84
C SER A 12 69.38 11.43 17.06
N GLU A 13 68.87 11.17 18.27
CA GLU A 13 69.64 11.26 19.51
C GLU A 13 70.76 10.21 19.56
N ALA A 14 70.47 8.96 19.18
CA ALA A 14 71.44 7.87 19.14
C ALA A 14 72.55 8.09 18.10
N LYS A 15 72.23 8.73 16.96
CA LYS A 15 73.22 9.14 15.95
C LYS A 15 74.31 10.03 16.55
N ASN A 16 73.95 10.91 17.50
CA ASN A 16 74.88 11.86 18.12
C ASN A 16 75.80 11.24 19.19
N TRP A 17 75.57 9.99 19.61
CA TRP A 17 76.45 9.27 20.53
C TRP A 17 77.71 8.71 19.84
N GLY A 18 77.79 8.76 18.50
CA GLY A 18 78.89 8.23 17.69
C GLY A 18 80.22 9.01 17.73
N GLY A 19 80.39 9.96 18.65
CA GLY A 19 81.64 10.72 18.79
C GLY A 19 82.87 9.85 19.16
N GLU A 20 82.65 8.72 19.85
CA GLU A 20 83.71 7.75 20.18
C GLU A 20 83.68 6.49 19.29
N VAL A 21 82.57 6.26 18.58
CA VAL A 21 82.37 5.09 17.71
C VAL A 21 81.79 5.61 16.39
N GLY A 22 82.68 5.91 15.43
CA GLY A 22 82.33 6.63 14.20
C GLY A 22 81.11 6.10 13.45
N GLU A 23 80.48 6.97 12.65
CA GLU A 23 79.15 6.91 12.01
C GLU A 23 78.76 5.67 11.18
N GLY A 24 79.55 4.60 11.18
CA GLY A 24 79.20 3.31 10.54
C GLY A 24 79.66 2.10 11.34
N ARG A 25 79.90 2.26 12.65
CA ARG A 25 80.64 1.30 13.47
C ARG A 25 80.04 1.07 14.86
N TRP A 26 78.79 1.46 15.08
CA TRP A 26 78.09 1.31 16.37
C TRP A 26 78.14 -0.13 16.90
N TYR A 27 78.03 -1.12 16.00
CA TYR A 27 78.14 -2.56 16.29
C TYR A 27 79.58 -3.09 16.39
N THR A 28 80.60 -2.29 16.05
CA THR A 28 82.02 -2.68 16.16
C THR A 28 82.65 -2.27 17.49
N ALA A 29 81.92 -1.50 18.32
CA ALA A 29 82.33 -1.19 19.67
C ALA A 29 82.51 -2.48 20.49
N GLU A 30 83.56 -2.52 21.31
CA GLU A 30 83.92 -3.68 22.15
C GLU A 30 82.75 -4.17 23.03
N CYS A 31 81.84 -3.28 23.42
CA CYS A 31 80.67 -3.58 24.24
C CYS A 31 79.62 -4.50 23.56
N PHE A 32 79.66 -4.66 22.23
CA PHE A 32 78.75 -5.55 21.49
C PHE A 32 79.41 -6.85 21.02
N LYS A 33 80.66 -7.13 21.43
CA LYS A 33 81.38 -8.38 21.13
C LYS A 33 81.05 -9.49 22.15
N ARG A 34 81.30 -10.75 21.79
CA ARG A 34 81.11 -11.91 22.68
C ARG A 34 81.93 -11.74 23.98
N PRO A 35 81.43 -12.18 25.16
CA PRO A 35 80.31 -13.10 25.36
C PRO A 35 78.93 -12.43 25.53
N TYR A 36 78.83 -11.10 25.38
CA TYR A 36 77.68 -10.34 25.86
C TYR A 36 76.41 -10.48 24.99
N PHE A 37 76.54 -10.81 23.71
CA PHE A 37 75.40 -10.98 22.78
C PHE A 37 75.54 -12.26 21.94
N SER A 38 74.40 -12.87 21.60
CA SER A 38 74.36 -13.97 20.62
C SER A 38 74.55 -13.42 19.19
N ILE A 39 74.85 -14.29 18.23
CA ILE A 39 75.00 -13.88 16.82
C ILE A 39 73.71 -13.21 16.29
N PRO A 40 72.51 -13.77 16.51
CA PRO A 40 71.26 -13.11 16.13
C PRO A 40 71.06 -11.73 16.76
N ASP A 41 71.45 -11.55 18.03
CA ASP A 41 71.30 -10.26 18.71
C ASP A 41 72.24 -9.21 18.11
N ALA A 42 73.47 -9.60 17.77
CA ALA A 42 74.43 -8.70 17.12
C ALA A 42 73.98 -8.31 15.70
N GLU A 43 73.41 -9.25 14.95
CA GLU A 43 72.82 -8.99 13.63
C GLU A 43 71.61 -8.06 13.71
N PHE A 44 70.73 -8.26 14.69
CA PHE A 44 69.57 -7.40 14.94
C PHE A 44 70.00 -5.97 15.32
N ILE A 45 70.95 -5.82 16.24
CA ILE A 45 71.47 -4.51 16.64
C ILE A 45 72.14 -3.79 15.47
N ALA A 46 72.89 -4.50 14.63
CA ALA A 46 73.50 -3.94 13.42
C ALA A 46 72.46 -3.52 12.36
N ALA A 47 71.35 -4.26 12.24
CA ALA A 47 70.23 -3.88 11.37
C ALA A 47 69.43 -2.68 11.90
N CYS A 48 69.44 -2.46 13.21
CA CYS A 48 68.83 -1.31 13.88
C CYS A 48 69.77 -0.10 13.98
N ASP A 49 70.74 0.03 13.07
CA ASP A 49 71.61 1.20 13.00
C ASP A 49 70.78 2.49 12.88
N PRO A 50 71.04 3.53 13.72
CA PRO A 50 70.26 4.76 13.69
C PRO A 50 70.21 5.45 12.32
N VAL A 51 71.27 5.34 11.50
CA VAL A 51 71.28 5.91 10.14
C VAL A 51 70.33 5.14 9.22
N ALA A 52 70.34 3.80 9.29
CA ALA A 52 69.41 2.96 8.55
C ALA A 52 67.94 3.22 8.95
N ILE A 53 67.66 3.39 10.25
CA ILE A 53 66.31 3.72 10.75
C ILE A 53 65.85 5.08 10.22
N LEU A 54 66.71 6.11 10.27
CA LEU A 54 66.36 7.44 9.75
C LEU A 54 66.12 7.43 8.24
N ALA A 55 66.89 6.65 7.47
CA ALA A 55 66.68 6.47 6.04
C ALA A 55 65.33 5.79 5.73
N LEU A 56 64.97 4.75 6.48
CA LEU A 56 63.66 4.09 6.35
C LEU A 56 62.49 5.01 6.72
N ILE A 57 62.66 5.85 7.75
CA ILE A 57 61.64 6.85 8.13
C ILE A 57 61.46 7.87 7.01
N ALA A 58 62.55 8.38 6.44
CA ALA A 58 62.50 9.33 5.32
C ALA A 58 61.82 8.71 4.09
N GLU A 59 62.09 7.44 3.79
CA GLU A 59 61.45 6.74 2.69
C GLU A 59 59.95 6.50 2.96
N ASN A 60 59.57 6.16 4.19
CA ASN A 60 58.16 6.04 4.58
C ASN A 60 57.40 7.37 4.46
N GLU A 61 58.03 8.49 4.85
CA GLU A 61 57.46 9.83 4.69
C GLU A 61 57.28 10.19 3.20
N ARG A 62 58.24 9.82 2.36
CA ARG A 62 58.16 10.00 0.90
C ARG A 62 57.01 9.19 0.30
N ILE A 63 56.91 7.90 0.63
CA ILE A 63 55.84 7.00 0.15
C ILE A 63 54.47 7.50 0.60
N ALA A 64 54.35 7.96 1.85
CA ALA A 64 53.11 8.52 2.36
C ALA A 64 52.68 9.78 1.59
N GLY A 65 53.63 10.65 1.22
CA GLY A 65 53.37 11.80 0.37
C GLY A 65 52.92 11.41 -1.04
N ASP A 66 53.59 10.44 -1.66
CA ASP A 66 53.20 9.93 -2.98
C ASP A 66 51.79 9.30 -2.96
N GLU A 67 51.43 8.58 -1.88
CA GLU A 67 50.10 7.98 -1.70
C GLU A 67 49.00 9.05 -1.57
N GLU A 68 49.27 10.12 -0.82
CA GLU A 68 48.38 11.27 -0.70
C GLU A 68 48.20 11.99 -2.05
N GLU A 69 49.29 12.22 -2.79
CA GLU A 69 49.23 12.82 -4.12
C GLU A 69 48.45 11.94 -5.10
N ALA A 70 48.67 10.62 -5.08
CA ALA A 70 47.94 9.67 -5.89
C ALA A 70 46.43 9.69 -5.57
N SER A 71 46.07 9.75 -4.28
CA SER A 71 44.67 9.87 -3.85
C SER A 71 44.04 11.17 -4.35
N ALA A 72 44.75 12.30 -4.23
CA ALA A 72 44.28 13.59 -4.73
C ALA A 72 44.09 13.59 -6.26
N VAL A 73 44.98 12.94 -7.01
CA VAL A 73 44.85 12.77 -8.46
C VAL A 73 43.63 11.92 -8.81
N VAL A 74 43.37 10.83 -8.08
CA VAL A 74 42.19 9.98 -8.29
C VAL A 74 40.90 10.76 -8.06
N GLU A 75 40.81 11.51 -6.95
CA GLU A 75 39.66 12.37 -6.67
C GLU A 75 39.45 13.41 -7.78
N ARG A 76 40.53 14.08 -8.19
CA ARG A 76 40.45 15.11 -9.24
C ARG A 76 40.04 14.53 -10.60
N LEU A 77 40.55 13.36 -10.95
CA LEU A 77 40.16 12.66 -12.17
C LEU A 77 38.70 12.21 -12.12
N ALA A 78 38.22 11.72 -10.97
CA ALA A 78 36.82 11.35 -10.79
C ALA A 78 35.88 12.54 -11.01
N GLU A 79 36.21 13.72 -10.45
CA GLU A 79 35.47 14.96 -10.67
C GLU A 79 35.44 15.37 -12.14
N LEU A 80 36.61 15.36 -12.80
CA LEU A 80 36.73 15.75 -14.21
C LEU A 80 35.94 14.79 -15.11
N LEU A 81 36.05 13.48 -14.88
CA LEU A 81 35.30 12.48 -15.64
C LEU A 81 33.79 12.65 -15.44
N ALA A 82 33.34 12.94 -14.21
CA ALA A 82 31.94 13.24 -13.94
C ALA A 82 31.47 14.49 -14.71
N GLY A 83 32.27 15.57 -14.68
CA GLY A 83 31.99 16.81 -15.41
C GLY A 83 31.94 16.61 -16.94
N VAL A 84 32.91 15.87 -17.50
CA VAL A 84 32.94 15.53 -18.93
C VAL A 84 31.74 14.67 -19.31
N SER A 85 31.39 13.68 -18.49
CA SER A 85 30.21 12.83 -18.72
C SER A 85 28.93 13.67 -18.77
N LEU A 86 28.76 14.63 -17.85
CA LEU A 86 27.63 15.57 -17.83
C LEU A 86 27.62 16.50 -19.05
N ALA A 87 28.78 17.01 -19.47
CA ALA A 87 28.88 17.89 -20.63
C ALA A 87 28.54 17.16 -21.95
N VAL A 88 28.94 15.89 -22.07
CA VAL A 88 28.69 15.08 -23.28
C VAL A 88 27.28 14.50 -23.32
N ARG A 89 26.75 14.01 -22.18
CA ARG A 89 25.46 13.30 -22.12
C ARG A 89 24.30 14.16 -21.65
N GLY A 90 24.57 15.35 -21.11
CA GLY A 90 23.58 16.16 -20.41
C GLY A 90 23.34 15.69 -18.97
N PRO A 91 22.49 16.39 -18.20
CA PRO A 91 22.17 16.03 -16.83
C PRO A 91 21.47 14.67 -16.75
N TYR A 92 21.84 13.86 -15.74
CA TYR A 92 21.23 12.55 -15.53
C TYR A 92 19.72 12.65 -15.35
N LEU A 93 18.99 11.93 -16.21
CA LEU A 93 17.55 11.74 -16.10
C LEU A 93 17.23 10.97 -14.80
N PRO A 94 16.05 11.18 -14.17
CA PRO A 94 15.70 10.54 -12.91
C PRO A 94 15.85 9.01 -12.91
N LEU A 95 15.60 8.34 -14.04
CA LEU A 95 15.81 6.88 -14.18
C LEU A 95 17.28 6.44 -14.19
N GLN A 96 18.22 7.35 -14.42
CA GLN A 96 19.65 7.09 -14.56
C GLN A 96 20.46 7.52 -13.34
N ARG A 97 19.81 8.12 -12.33
CA ARG A 97 20.47 8.58 -11.09
C ARG A 97 20.81 7.44 -10.12
N HIS A 98 20.27 6.25 -10.38
CA HIS A 98 20.44 5.10 -9.50
C HIS A 98 21.64 4.28 -9.94
N SER A 99 22.57 4.09 -9.02
CA SER A 99 23.69 3.19 -9.21
C SER A 99 23.27 1.74 -8.88
N TYR A 100 24.08 0.76 -9.27
CA TYR A 100 23.91 -0.64 -8.84
C TYR A 100 23.80 -0.77 -7.30
N HIS A 101 24.34 0.18 -6.55
CA HIS A 101 24.25 0.24 -5.09
C HIS A 101 22.85 0.55 -4.55
N ASP A 102 22.02 1.33 -5.27
CA ASP A 102 20.68 1.74 -4.80
C ASP A 102 19.58 0.72 -5.20
N LEU A 103 19.96 -0.23 -6.06
CA LEU A 103 19.04 -1.19 -6.66
C LEU A 103 18.37 -2.11 -5.60
N PRO A 104 19.09 -2.66 -4.59
CA PRO A 104 18.47 -3.51 -3.58
C PRO A 104 17.41 -2.79 -2.74
N GLU A 105 17.65 -1.53 -2.37
CA GLU A 105 16.70 -0.72 -1.60
C GLU A 105 15.44 -0.43 -2.42
N ARG A 106 15.59 -0.07 -3.70
CA ARG A 106 14.46 0.10 -4.62
C ARG A 106 13.68 -1.18 -4.83
N CYS A 107 14.36 -2.31 -5.04
CA CYS A 107 13.69 -3.60 -5.16
C CYS A 107 12.87 -3.92 -3.91
N THR A 108 13.41 -3.64 -2.73
CA THR A 108 12.71 -3.84 -1.45
C THR A 108 11.47 -2.94 -1.35
N SER A 109 11.61 -1.65 -1.69
CA SER A 109 10.50 -0.69 -1.71
C SER A 109 9.41 -1.11 -2.69
N LEU A 110 9.77 -1.48 -3.93
CA LEU A 110 8.82 -1.93 -4.95
C LEU A 110 8.11 -3.23 -4.56
N VAL A 111 8.81 -4.16 -3.91
CA VAL A 111 8.20 -5.41 -3.41
C VAL A 111 7.18 -5.08 -2.33
N SER A 112 7.52 -4.19 -1.39
CA SER A 112 6.61 -3.73 -0.34
C SER A 112 5.35 -3.07 -0.92
N GLU A 113 5.52 -2.15 -1.88
CA GLU A 113 4.40 -1.49 -2.56
C GLU A 113 3.53 -2.49 -3.32
N ARG A 114 4.14 -3.42 -4.06
CA ARG A 114 3.44 -4.47 -4.80
C ARG A 114 2.62 -5.36 -3.86
N ASP A 115 3.16 -5.74 -2.71
CA ASP A 115 2.45 -6.58 -1.75
C ASP A 115 1.31 -5.81 -1.06
N GLN A 116 1.49 -4.51 -0.80
CA GLN A 116 0.42 -3.63 -0.33
C GLN A 116 -0.74 -3.56 -1.34
N ILE A 117 -0.44 -3.24 -2.61
CA ILE A 117 -1.45 -3.13 -3.68
C ILE A 117 -2.17 -4.47 -3.86
N LYS A 118 -1.44 -5.58 -3.81
CA LYS A 118 -2.04 -6.91 -3.90
C LYS A 118 -3.02 -7.17 -2.75
N GLY A 119 -2.67 -6.77 -1.52
CA GLY A 119 -3.55 -6.86 -0.36
C GLY A 119 -4.80 -5.97 -0.50
N GLU A 120 -4.66 -4.76 -1.02
CA GLU A 120 -5.78 -3.85 -1.27
C GLU A 120 -6.74 -4.39 -2.33
N ASN A 121 -6.21 -4.90 -3.45
CA ASN A 121 -7.00 -5.54 -4.50
C ASN A 121 -7.80 -6.73 -3.96
N GLN A 122 -7.20 -7.55 -3.09
CA GLN A 122 -7.90 -8.67 -2.46
C GLN A 122 -9.04 -8.19 -1.54
N ARG A 123 -8.80 -7.14 -0.75
CA ARG A 123 -9.83 -6.54 0.11
C ARG A 123 -10.99 -5.97 -0.71
N GLN A 124 -10.69 -5.22 -1.78
CA GLN A 124 -11.70 -4.65 -2.67
C GLN A 124 -12.51 -5.75 -3.36
N ALA A 125 -11.87 -6.81 -3.86
CA ALA A 125 -12.56 -7.95 -4.46
C ALA A 125 -13.51 -8.64 -3.47
N ALA A 126 -13.11 -8.79 -2.20
CA ALA A 126 -13.96 -9.34 -1.16
C ALA A 126 -15.14 -8.42 -0.82
N GLN A 127 -14.93 -7.11 -0.74
CA GLN A 127 -15.99 -6.13 -0.54
C GLN A 127 -16.99 -6.12 -1.69
N PHE A 128 -16.51 -6.17 -2.93
CA PHE A 128 -17.36 -6.21 -4.11
C PHE A 128 -18.26 -7.45 -4.12
N LYS A 129 -17.71 -8.63 -3.80
CA LYS A 129 -18.52 -9.87 -3.66
C LYS A 129 -19.61 -9.74 -2.59
N LYS A 130 -19.29 -9.16 -1.43
CA LYS A 130 -20.27 -8.92 -0.36
C LYS A 130 -21.36 -7.95 -0.81
N TRP A 131 -20.96 -6.86 -1.47
CA TRP A 131 -21.89 -5.88 -2.02
C TRP A 131 -22.81 -6.50 -3.06
N GLN A 132 -22.27 -7.29 -4.01
CA GLN A 132 -23.07 -8.01 -5.00
C GLN A 132 -24.09 -8.95 -4.35
N ALA A 133 -23.68 -9.72 -3.34
CA ALA A 133 -24.58 -10.62 -2.62
C ALA A 133 -25.72 -9.85 -1.91
N SER A 134 -25.39 -8.76 -1.22
CA SER A 134 -26.38 -7.89 -0.58
C SER A 134 -27.32 -7.26 -1.60
N HIS A 135 -26.77 -6.77 -2.72
CA HIS A 135 -27.56 -6.14 -3.77
C HIS A 135 -28.52 -7.13 -4.43
N HIS A 136 -28.05 -8.36 -4.69
CA HIS A 136 -28.89 -9.43 -5.22
C HIS A 136 -30.01 -9.81 -4.26
N ALA A 137 -29.71 -9.95 -2.96
CA ALA A 137 -30.73 -10.22 -1.94
C ALA A 137 -31.81 -9.14 -1.90
N ASN A 138 -31.41 -7.86 -1.92
CA ASN A 138 -32.35 -6.73 -1.93
C ASN A 138 -33.23 -6.75 -3.19
N TYR A 139 -32.68 -7.05 -4.37
CA TYR A 139 -33.51 -7.15 -5.58
C TYR A 139 -34.53 -8.27 -5.52
N CYS A 140 -34.15 -9.44 -4.99
CA CYS A 140 -35.09 -10.55 -4.81
C CYS A 140 -36.23 -10.16 -3.87
N GLN A 141 -35.92 -9.52 -2.73
CA GLN A 141 -36.92 -9.02 -1.79
C GLN A 141 -37.89 -8.02 -2.44
N VAL A 142 -37.37 -7.03 -3.16
CA VAL A 142 -38.21 -6.03 -3.85
C VAL A 142 -39.07 -6.67 -4.95
N ALA A 143 -38.55 -7.70 -5.63
CA ALA A 143 -39.32 -8.43 -6.62
C ALA A 143 -40.47 -9.23 -5.99
N GLU A 144 -40.22 -9.89 -4.86
CA GLU A 144 -41.22 -10.60 -4.06
C GLU A 144 -42.31 -9.64 -3.55
N GLU A 145 -41.91 -8.50 -2.96
CA GLU A 145 -42.83 -7.46 -2.50
C GLU A 145 -43.70 -6.91 -3.64
N ARG A 146 -43.11 -6.65 -4.81
CA ARG A 146 -43.85 -6.21 -5.99
C ARG A 146 -44.91 -7.22 -6.41
N ASP A 147 -44.56 -8.50 -6.41
CA ASP A 147 -45.47 -9.56 -6.85
C ASP A 147 -46.60 -9.77 -5.84
N GLN A 148 -46.30 -9.68 -4.54
CA GLN A 148 -47.29 -9.65 -3.47
C GLN A 148 -48.26 -8.48 -3.62
N LEU A 149 -47.76 -7.25 -3.79
CA LEU A 149 -48.59 -6.06 -3.97
C LEU A 149 -49.46 -6.15 -5.24
N ARG A 150 -48.94 -6.74 -6.32
CA ARG A 150 -49.73 -6.97 -7.55
C ARG A 150 -50.89 -7.92 -7.29
N ALA A 151 -50.67 -8.98 -6.52
CA ALA A 151 -51.72 -9.92 -6.13
C ALA A 151 -52.78 -9.24 -5.25
N GLU A 152 -52.36 -8.43 -4.27
CA GLU A 152 -53.27 -7.67 -3.41
C GLU A 152 -54.11 -6.66 -4.21
N VAL A 153 -53.49 -5.90 -5.13
CA VAL A 153 -54.21 -4.97 -6.00
C VAL A 153 -55.21 -5.69 -6.90
N ALA A 154 -54.87 -6.86 -7.43
CA ALA A 154 -55.80 -7.67 -8.22
C ALA A 154 -57.01 -8.12 -7.38
N GLY A 155 -56.77 -8.59 -6.15
CA GLY A 155 -57.84 -8.99 -5.23
C GLY A 155 -58.73 -7.82 -4.80
N LEU A 156 -58.15 -6.64 -4.56
CA LEU A 156 -58.92 -5.43 -4.23
C LEU A 156 -59.79 -4.97 -5.41
N ARG A 157 -59.27 -5.05 -6.64
CA ARG A 157 -60.04 -4.70 -7.84
C ARG A 157 -61.24 -5.61 -8.03
N THR A 158 -61.06 -6.92 -7.92
CA THR A 158 -62.18 -7.88 -8.05
C THR A 158 -63.20 -7.69 -6.93
N GLY A 159 -62.74 -7.44 -5.69
CA GLY A 159 -63.61 -7.10 -4.57
C GLY A 159 -64.41 -5.81 -4.81
N TYR A 160 -63.79 -4.77 -5.36
CA TYR A 160 -64.45 -3.51 -5.68
C TYR A 160 -65.48 -3.66 -6.80
N GLU A 161 -65.15 -4.40 -7.87
CA GLU A 161 -66.08 -4.69 -8.96
C GLU A 161 -67.31 -5.48 -8.47
N ALA A 162 -67.13 -6.42 -7.54
CA ALA A 162 -68.24 -7.14 -6.92
C ALA A 162 -69.11 -6.20 -6.06
N TYR A 163 -68.48 -5.33 -5.26
CA TYR A 163 -69.18 -4.32 -4.48
C TYR A 163 -69.98 -3.34 -5.35
N GLU A 164 -69.41 -2.86 -6.46
CA GLU A 164 -70.11 -2.00 -7.41
C GLU A 164 -71.34 -2.69 -8.03
N ARG A 165 -71.22 -3.99 -8.34
CA ARG A 165 -72.35 -4.79 -8.84
C ARG A 165 -73.50 -4.85 -7.84
N VAL A 166 -73.21 -5.20 -6.59
CA VAL A 166 -74.21 -5.24 -5.51
C VAL A 166 -74.85 -3.87 -5.29
N ASN A 167 -74.05 -2.80 -5.31
CA ASN A 167 -74.58 -1.44 -5.22
C ASN A 167 -75.51 -1.07 -6.38
N ALA A 168 -75.21 -1.51 -7.60
CA ALA A 168 -76.07 -1.30 -8.75
C ALA A 168 -77.40 -2.05 -8.61
N GLU A 169 -77.35 -3.30 -8.14
CA GLU A 169 -78.54 -4.13 -7.86
C GLU A 169 -79.43 -3.47 -6.79
N ILE A 170 -78.85 -3.08 -5.65
CA ILE A 170 -79.59 -2.40 -4.57
C ILE A 170 -80.24 -1.09 -5.08
N LYS A 171 -79.51 -0.30 -5.88
CA LYS A 171 -80.07 0.91 -6.47
C LYS A 171 -81.26 0.59 -7.39
N ALA A 172 -81.17 -0.47 -8.19
CA ALA A 172 -82.27 -0.91 -9.05
C ALA A 172 -83.49 -1.35 -8.22
N GLU A 173 -83.29 -2.17 -7.19
CA GLU A 173 -84.36 -2.58 -6.27
C GLU A 173 -85.03 -1.38 -5.59
N MET A 174 -84.25 -0.40 -5.14
CA MET A 174 -84.76 0.84 -4.54
C MET A 174 -85.63 1.65 -5.51
N GLU A 175 -85.28 1.70 -6.79
CA GLU A 175 -86.13 2.35 -7.80
C GLU A 175 -87.43 1.58 -8.03
N VAL A 176 -87.41 0.24 -8.04
CA VAL A 176 -88.63 -0.59 -8.09
C VAL A 176 -89.53 -0.29 -6.89
N PHE A 177 -88.98 -0.29 -5.67
CA PHE A 177 -89.74 0.03 -4.46
C PHE A 177 -90.33 1.44 -4.49
N ARG A 178 -89.57 2.44 -4.98
CA ARG A 178 -90.07 3.81 -5.15
C ARG A 178 -91.23 3.87 -6.15
N GLY A 179 -91.15 3.11 -7.24
CA GLY A 179 -92.24 2.97 -8.22
C GLY A 179 -93.51 2.41 -7.57
N LEU A 180 -93.40 1.27 -6.89
CA LEU A 180 -94.51 0.62 -6.18
C LEU A 180 -95.15 1.56 -5.15
N LEU A 181 -94.36 2.29 -4.36
CA LEU A 181 -94.88 3.25 -3.39
C LEU A 181 -95.63 4.43 -4.04
N ARG A 182 -95.18 4.91 -5.21
CA ARG A 182 -95.90 5.93 -5.96
C ARG A 182 -97.25 5.41 -6.45
N GLU A 183 -97.29 4.18 -6.96
CA GLU A 183 -98.53 3.52 -7.38
C GLU A 183 -99.49 3.32 -6.21
N MET A 184 -99.01 2.83 -5.06
CA MET A 184 -99.80 2.70 -3.83
C MET A 184 -100.46 4.02 -3.42
N ARG A 185 -99.69 5.11 -3.48
CA ARG A 185 -100.19 6.45 -3.16
C ARG A 185 -101.24 6.92 -4.17
N ALA A 186 -101.06 6.62 -5.45
CA ALA A 186 -102.00 6.99 -6.52
C ALA A 186 -103.33 6.23 -6.43
N ILE A 187 -103.30 4.96 -6.01
CA ILE A 187 -104.49 4.08 -5.93
C ILE A 187 -105.37 4.38 -4.71
N GLY A 188 -104.83 5.00 -3.65
CA GLY A 188 -105.60 5.55 -2.53
C GLY A 188 -106.57 4.56 -1.86
N ASN A 189 -106.13 3.83 -0.82
CA ASN A 189 -106.96 3.03 0.09
C ASN A 189 -107.98 2.04 -0.54
N HIS A 190 -107.88 1.69 -1.82
CA HIS A 190 -108.73 0.70 -2.47
C HIS A 190 -107.91 -0.40 -3.17
N ALA A 191 -108.16 -1.65 -2.74
CA ALA A 191 -107.65 -2.94 -3.24
C ALA A 191 -106.20 -3.38 -2.85
N PRO A 192 -106.03 -4.11 -1.73
CA PRO A 192 -104.74 -4.68 -1.32
C PRO A 192 -104.29 -5.93 -2.11
N ALA A 193 -105.21 -6.68 -2.73
CA ALA A 193 -104.91 -8.03 -3.25
C ALA A 193 -104.14 -8.03 -4.59
N GLU A 194 -104.53 -7.18 -5.55
CA GLU A 194 -103.90 -7.12 -6.87
C GLU A 194 -102.49 -6.52 -6.82
N LEU A 195 -102.28 -5.58 -5.89
CA LEU A 195 -100.98 -4.96 -5.67
C LEU A 195 -99.98 -5.92 -5.02
N THR A 196 -100.44 -6.76 -4.08
CA THR A 196 -99.60 -7.78 -3.45
C THR A 196 -99.08 -8.79 -4.47
N LEU A 197 -99.95 -9.25 -5.37
CA LEU A 197 -99.59 -10.21 -6.43
C LEU A 197 -98.54 -9.65 -7.41
N ARG A 198 -98.59 -8.35 -7.68
CA ARG A 198 -97.61 -7.64 -8.52
C ARG A 198 -96.30 -7.37 -7.82
N ILE A 199 -96.32 -7.06 -6.52
CA ILE A 199 -95.10 -6.94 -5.70
C ILE A 199 -94.37 -8.29 -5.66
N ASP A 200 -95.08 -9.39 -5.44
CA ASP A 200 -94.49 -10.74 -5.42
C ASP A 200 -93.88 -11.14 -6.77
N SER A 201 -94.53 -10.72 -7.87
CA SER A 201 -94.01 -10.92 -9.23
C SER A 201 -92.78 -10.05 -9.53
N ALA A 202 -92.79 -8.76 -9.13
CA ALA A 202 -91.68 -7.84 -9.35
C ALA A 202 -90.44 -8.15 -8.48
N MET A 203 -90.65 -8.73 -7.29
CA MET A 203 -89.56 -9.19 -6.42
C MET A 203 -89.02 -10.58 -6.77
N GLY A 204 -89.49 -11.20 -7.86
CA GLY A 204 -88.98 -12.49 -8.35
C GLY A 204 -89.10 -13.64 -7.34
N LYS A 205 -90.05 -13.55 -6.38
CA LYS A 205 -90.23 -14.57 -5.33
C LYS A 205 -91.09 -15.76 -5.76
N GLY A 206 -91.62 -15.76 -6.97
CA GLY A 206 -92.36 -16.87 -7.54
C GLY A 206 -91.50 -17.75 -8.43
N GLU A 207 -90.58 -18.53 -7.84
CA GLU A 207 -90.10 -19.85 -8.35
C GLU A 207 -88.82 -20.26 -7.60
N LYS A 208 -89.00 -20.96 -6.49
CA LYS A 208 -88.06 -21.99 -6.04
C LYS A 208 -88.87 -23.14 -5.45
N SER A 209 -89.12 -24.15 -6.29
CA SER A 209 -89.30 -25.55 -5.87
C SER A 209 -88.19 -26.38 -6.49
#